data_AF-A0A438H6Z9-F1
#
_entry.id   AF-A0A438H6Z9-F1
#
_cell.length_a   1.000
_cell.length_b   1.000
_cell.length_c   1.000
_cell.angle_alpha   90.00
_cell.angle_beta   90.00
_cell.angle_gamma   90.00
#
_symmetry.space_group_name_H-M   'P 1'
#
loop_
_entity.id
_entity.type
_entity.pdbx_description
1 polymer ?
#
loop_
_entity_poly.entity_id
_entity_poly.type
_entity_poly.pdbx_seq_one_letter_code
_entity_poly.pdbx_strand_id
1 'polypeptide(L)'
;MKGKGGWSPKLELPLLFLSWSLFFLAGLFGSMLFSQDVNGVRSPPRLLESVEEEYSSMPHGETGESSVDLIPFQVLSWKPRARYFPHFATAEQCQSIIEMAKSGLSPSTLVLRKGETEESTKGIRTR
;
A
#
# COMPACT_ATOMS: atom_id res chain seq x y z
N MET A 1 -62.22 12.79 -34.93
CA MET A 1 -61.03 12.25 -35.62
C MET A 1 -59.89 12.15 -34.62
N LYS A 2 -59.21 11.01 -34.61
CA LYS A 2 -58.24 10.56 -33.62
C LYS A 2 -56.83 10.80 -34.16
N GLY A 3 -55.91 11.25 -33.30
CA GLY A 3 -54.50 11.36 -33.64
C GLY A 3 -53.65 11.41 -32.37
N LYS A 4 -53.47 10.25 -31.72
CA LYS A 4 -52.49 10.05 -30.65
C LYS A 4 -51.09 10.00 -31.29
N GLY A 5 -50.19 10.89 -30.90
CA GLY A 5 -48.80 10.88 -31.32
C GLY A 5 -48.03 9.72 -30.69
N GLY A 6 -47.48 8.84 -31.52
CA GLY A 6 -46.54 7.81 -31.12
C GLY A 6 -45.13 8.25 -31.47
N TRP A 7 -44.26 8.41 -30.48
CA TRP A 7 -42.82 8.55 -30.71
C TRP A 7 -42.23 7.20 -31.11
N SER A 8 -41.50 7.20 -32.21
CA SER A 8 -40.85 6.02 -32.77
C SER A 8 -39.52 5.73 -32.04
N PRO A 9 -39.38 4.62 -31.30
CA PRO A 9 -38.23 4.35 -30.43
C PRO A 9 -36.95 3.89 -31.17
N LYS A 10 -36.93 3.90 -32.51
CA LYS A 10 -35.86 3.27 -33.30
C LYS A 10 -34.57 4.08 -33.38
N LEU A 11 -34.66 5.41 -33.19
CA LEU A 11 -33.52 6.33 -33.24
C LEU A 11 -33.10 6.83 -31.85
N GLU A 12 -33.96 6.68 -30.84
CA GLU A 12 -33.65 7.14 -29.47
C GLU A 12 -32.62 6.26 -28.79
N LEU A 13 -32.71 4.93 -28.94
CA LEU A 13 -31.77 4.01 -28.30
C LEU A 13 -30.32 4.18 -28.79
N PRO A 14 -30.04 4.25 -30.11
CA PRO A 14 -28.69 4.51 -30.60
C PRO A 14 -28.19 5.91 -30.21
N LEU A 15 -29.06 6.91 -30.18
CA LEU A 15 -28.69 8.28 -29.84
C LEU A 15 -28.40 8.45 -28.34
N LEU A 16 -29.14 7.75 -27.47
CA LEU A 16 -28.86 7.65 -26.04
C LEU A 16 -27.56 6.90 -25.76
N PHE A 17 -27.28 5.83 -26.52
CA PHE A 17 -26.03 5.09 -26.39
C PHE A 17 -24.83 5.94 -26.84
N LEU A 18 -24.99 6.68 -27.94
CA LEU A 18 -23.97 7.59 -28.45
C LEU A 18 -23.73 8.76 -27.49
N SER A 19 -24.79 9.36 -26.94
CA SER A 19 -24.66 10.44 -25.96
C SER A 19 -23.98 9.95 -24.68
N TRP A 20 -24.38 8.79 -24.15
CA TRP A 20 -23.73 8.19 -22.98
C TRP A 20 -22.26 7.86 -23.26
N SER A 21 -21.94 7.29 -24.42
CA SER A 21 -20.56 7.05 -24.83
C SER A 21 -19.75 8.34 -24.87
N LEU A 22 -20.31 9.43 -25.40
CA LEU A 22 -19.63 10.74 -25.41
C LEU A 22 -19.38 11.28 -24.01
N PHE A 23 -20.38 11.22 -23.11
CA PHE A 23 -20.21 11.66 -21.71
C PHE A 23 -19.22 10.78 -20.95
N PHE A 24 -19.20 9.47 -21.21
CA PHE A 24 -18.23 8.54 -20.61
C PHE A 24 -16.80 8.84 -21.08
N LEU A 25 -16.59 9.06 -22.38
CA LEU A 25 -15.28 9.45 -22.91
C LEU A 25 -14.87 10.83 -22.37
N ALA A 26 -15.74 11.83 -22.42
CA ALA A 26 -15.45 13.16 -21.90
C ALA A 26 -15.13 13.14 -20.40
N GLY A 27 -15.84 12.32 -19.61
CA GLY A 27 -15.55 12.09 -18.20
C GLY A 27 -14.21 11.38 -18.00
N LEU A 28 -13.92 10.32 -18.76
CA LEU A 28 -12.65 9.58 -18.67
C LEU A 28 -11.44 10.46 -19.05
N PHE A 29 -11.52 11.20 -20.15
CA PHE A 29 -10.48 12.11 -20.60
C PHE A 29 -10.37 13.35 -19.70
N GLY A 30 -11.49 13.89 -19.22
CA GLY A 30 -11.51 14.96 -18.23
C GLY A 30 -10.86 14.52 -16.92
N SER A 31 -11.21 13.35 -16.41
CA SER A 31 -10.55 12.76 -15.24
C SER A 31 -9.06 12.53 -15.46
N MET A 32 -8.61 12.12 -16.66
CA MET A 32 -7.18 12.00 -16.96
C MET A 32 -6.44 13.36 -16.92
N LEU A 33 -7.08 14.43 -17.41
CA LEU A 33 -6.51 15.79 -17.40
C LEU A 33 -6.45 16.37 -15.98
N PHE A 34 -7.54 16.31 -15.22
CA PHE A 34 -7.56 16.79 -13.83
C PHE A 34 -6.77 15.87 -12.89
N SER A 35 -6.68 14.58 -13.18
CA SER A 35 -5.85 13.68 -12.42
C SER A 35 -4.37 13.96 -12.63
N GLN A 36 -3.92 14.73 -13.62
CA GLN A 36 -2.53 15.20 -13.67
C GLN A 36 -2.24 16.26 -12.60
N ASP A 37 -3.20 17.13 -12.27
CA ASP A 37 -3.04 18.13 -11.19
C ASP A 37 -3.21 17.53 -9.78
N VAL A 38 -3.76 16.31 -9.66
CA VAL A 38 -3.82 15.56 -8.37
C VAL A 38 -2.82 14.38 -8.33
N ASN A 39 -2.25 13.99 -9.47
CA ASN A 39 -1.15 13.01 -9.58
C ASN A 39 0.22 13.72 -9.61
N GLY A 40 0.48 14.56 -8.62
CA GLY A 40 1.83 14.65 -8.08
C GLY A 40 2.32 13.30 -7.51
N VAL A 41 1.45 12.28 -7.44
CA VAL A 41 1.78 10.90 -7.10
C VAL A 41 1.29 9.95 -8.19
N ARG A 42 1.82 10.10 -9.41
CA ARG A 42 1.84 8.98 -10.36
C ARG A 42 2.80 7.95 -9.78
N SER A 43 2.31 7.01 -8.97
CA SER A 43 3.12 5.86 -8.56
C SER A 43 3.61 5.16 -9.83
N PRO A 44 4.92 5.22 -10.15
CA PRO A 44 5.44 4.50 -11.30
C PRO A 44 5.19 2.99 -11.06
N PRO A 45 4.99 2.18 -12.11
CA PRO A 45 5.25 0.76 -11.95
C PRO A 45 6.67 0.67 -11.38
N ARG A 46 6.81 0.07 -10.19
CA ARG A 46 8.08 -0.04 -9.46
C ARG A 46 9.04 -0.94 -10.25
N LEU A 47 9.55 -0.42 -11.36
CA LEU A 47 10.73 -0.90 -12.03
C LEU A 47 11.88 -0.10 -11.41
N LEU A 48 12.79 -0.84 -10.80
CA LEU A 48 13.97 -0.32 -10.13
C LEU A 48 14.85 0.39 -11.16
N GLU A 49 14.71 1.70 -11.24
CA GLU A 49 15.68 2.59 -11.88
C GLU A 49 15.96 3.71 -10.89
N SER A 50 17.23 3.82 -10.51
CA SER A 50 17.76 4.82 -9.60
C SER A 50 17.60 6.20 -10.23
N VAL A 51 16.50 6.87 -9.91
CA VAL A 51 16.36 8.31 -10.11
C VAL A 51 16.54 8.92 -8.74
N GLU A 52 17.62 9.70 -8.58
CA GLU A 52 17.72 10.71 -7.54
C GLU A 52 16.56 11.70 -7.77
N GLU A 53 15.39 11.39 -7.22
CA GLU A 53 14.31 12.36 -7.11
C GLU A 53 14.68 13.28 -5.96
N GLU A 54 15.06 14.52 -6.29
CA GLU A 54 15.23 15.59 -5.32
C GLU A 54 13.84 15.93 -4.72
N TYR A 55 13.51 15.27 -3.59
CA TYR A 55 12.25 15.49 -2.90
C TYR A 55 12.19 16.91 -2.33
N SER A 56 11.09 17.61 -2.62
CA SER A 56 10.79 18.94 -2.06
C SER A 56 10.77 18.88 -0.54
N SER A 57 11.49 19.80 0.12
CA SER A 57 11.54 19.92 1.58
C SER A 57 10.14 20.16 2.14
N MET A 58 9.60 19.16 2.85
CA MET A 58 8.32 19.27 3.55
C MET A 58 8.53 19.94 4.92
N PRO A 59 7.56 20.76 5.41
CA PRO A 59 7.65 21.35 6.73
C PRO A 59 7.75 20.25 7.79
N HIS A 60 8.81 20.30 8.62
CA HIS A 60 9.10 19.28 9.61
C HIS A 60 8.04 19.26 10.72
N GLY A 61 7.66 18.07 11.16
CA GLY A 61 7.05 17.90 12.48
C GLY A 61 8.13 18.00 13.56
N GLU A 62 7.77 18.34 14.80
CA GLU A 62 8.74 18.59 15.89
C GLU A 62 9.72 17.45 16.19
N THR A 63 9.43 16.23 15.74
CA THR A 63 10.23 15.01 15.93
C THR A 63 10.54 14.25 14.64
N GLY A 64 10.22 14.82 13.48
CA GLY A 64 10.42 14.18 12.17
C GLY A 64 11.79 14.49 11.56
N GLU A 65 12.31 13.55 10.77
CA GLU A 65 13.49 13.79 9.92
C GLU A 65 13.19 14.85 8.85
N SER A 66 14.22 15.62 8.49
CA SER A 66 14.08 16.75 7.56
C SER A 66 14.02 16.35 6.09
N SER A 67 14.34 15.11 5.78
CA SER A 67 14.32 14.52 4.44
C SER A 67 13.52 13.23 4.41
N VAL A 68 12.96 12.92 3.24
CA VAL A 68 12.31 11.63 2.99
C VAL A 68 13.37 10.66 2.50
N ASP A 69 13.75 9.70 3.32
CA ASP A 69 14.67 8.65 2.90
C ASP A 69 13.90 7.53 2.19
N LEU A 70 14.30 7.25 0.94
CA LEU A 70 13.78 6.12 0.18
C LEU A 70 14.46 4.83 0.64
N ILE A 71 13.83 4.14 1.59
CA ILE A 71 14.32 2.83 2.03
C ILE A 71 13.95 1.78 0.95
N PRO A 72 14.93 1.12 0.30
CA PRO A 72 14.62 0.08 -0.66
C PRO A 72 13.94 -1.11 0.03
N PHE A 73 12.87 -1.64 -0.56
CA PHE A 73 12.19 -2.84 -0.06
C PHE A 73 11.63 -3.71 -1.19
N GLN A 74 11.55 -5.01 -0.92
CA GLN A 74 10.89 -5.99 -1.76
C GLN A 74 9.56 -6.40 -1.14
N VAL A 75 8.48 -6.41 -1.93
CA VAL A 75 7.19 -6.93 -1.46
C VAL A 75 7.20 -8.45 -1.57
N LEU A 76 6.96 -9.15 -0.45
CA LEU A 76 6.92 -10.62 -0.41
C LEU A 76 5.49 -11.17 -0.44
N SER A 77 4.55 -10.49 0.24
CA SER A 77 3.14 -10.86 0.19
C SER A 77 2.26 -9.66 0.53
N TRP A 78 1.07 -9.62 -0.07
CA TRP A 78 0.02 -8.66 0.25
C TRP A 78 -0.93 -9.19 1.32
N LYS A 79 -1.03 -10.51 1.46
CA LYS A 79 -1.87 -11.19 2.45
C LYS A 79 -1.22 -12.50 2.92
N PRO A 80 -0.61 -12.54 4.12
CA PRO A 80 -0.39 -11.41 5.02
C PRO A 80 0.54 -10.35 4.39
N ARG A 81 0.44 -9.09 4.83
CA ARG A 81 1.35 -8.05 4.34
C ARG A 81 2.76 -8.34 4.83
N ALA A 82 3.70 -8.56 3.91
CA ALA A 82 5.10 -8.84 4.20
C ALA A 82 6.01 -8.07 3.23
N ARG A 83 7.04 -7.41 3.77
CA ARG A 83 8.04 -6.65 3.03
C ARG A 83 9.44 -7.01 3.55
N TYR A 84 10.40 -7.11 2.65
CA TYR A 84 11.80 -7.38 2.95
C TYR A 84 12.65 -6.14 2.68
N PHE A 85 13.49 -5.77 3.64
CA PHE A 85 14.38 -4.62 3.56
C PHE A 85 15.82 -5.13 3.42
N PRO A 86 16.40 -5.14 2.20
CA PRO A 86 17.78 -5.57 2.01
C PRO A 86 18.74 -4.61 2.71
N HIS A 87 19.81 -5.15 3.29
CA HIS A 87 20.85 -4.36 3.96
C HIS A 87 20.31 -3.37 5.02
N PHE A 88 19.23 -3.75 5.71
CA PHE A 88 18.59 -2.88 6.72
C PHE A 88 19.53 -2.47 7.85
N ALA A 89 20.46 -3.35 8.25
CA ALA A 89 21.49 -3.07 9.23
C ALA A 89 22.86 -3.51 8.71
N THR A 90 23.90 -2.78 9.08
CA THR A 90 25.28 -3.15 8.76
C THR A 90 25.74 -4.34 9.62
N ALA A 91 26.80 -5.02 9.16
CA ALA A 91 27.38 -6.13 9.92
C ALA A 91 27.87 -5.68 11.32
N GLU A 92 28.43 -4.47 11.42
CA GLU A 92 28.91 -3.87 12.67
C GLU A 92 27.75 -3.59 13.64
N GLN A 93 26.66 -3.01 13.14
CA GLN A 93 25.44 -2.79 13.93
C GLN A 93 24.87 -4.12 14.44
N CYS A 94 24.84 -5.15 13.58
CA CYS A 94 24.40 -6.47 13.99
C CYS A 94 25.29 -7.07 15.09
N GLN A 95 26.63 -6.96 14.96
CA GLN A 95 27.54 -7.45 15.98
C GLN A 95 27.40 -6.70 17.32
N SER A 96 27.28 -5.37 17.28
CA SER A 96 27.05 -4.56 18.47
C SER A 96 25.79 -4.99 19.23
N ILE A 97 24.68 -5.23 18.52
CA ILE A 97 23.42 -5.71 19.13
C ILE A 97 23.62 -7.09 19.76
N ILE A 98 24.33 -7.99 19.08
CA ILE A 98 24.63 -9.34 19.59
C ILE A 98 25.45 -9.24 20.89
N GLU A 99 26.48 -8.40 20.93
CA GLU A 99 27.33 -8.21 22.12
C GLU A 99 26.55 -7.67 23.31
N MET A 100 25.71 -6.66 23.09
CA MET A 100 24.83 -6.11 24.13
C MET A 100 23.84 -7.14 24.64
N ALA A 101 23.22 -7.93 23.75
CA ALA A 101 22.17 -8.88 24.12
C ALA A 101 22.72 -10.15 24.81
N LYS A 102 23.95 -10.58 24.50
CA LYS A 102 24.54 -11.85 24.97
C LYS A 102 24.41 -12.08 26.48
N SER A 103 24.56 -11.04 27.30
CA SER A 103 24.47 -11.16 28.77
C SER A 103 23.05 -11.38 29.30
N GLY A 104 22.02 -11.02 28.53
CA GLY A 104 20.62 -11.09 28.94
C GLY A 104 19.78 -12.16 28.24
N LEU A 105 20.34 -12.90 27.28
CA LEU A 105 19.63 -13.95 26.57
C LEU A 105 19.42 -15.18 27.46
N SER A 106 18.19 -15.68 27.50
CA SER A 106 17.79 -16.92 28.17
C SER A 106 16.89 -17.75 27.27
N PRO A 107 16.75 -19.08 27.50
CA PRO A 107 15.85 -19.91 26.72
C PRO A 107 14.42 -19.36 26.76
N SER A 108 13.74 -19.34 25.61
CA SER A 108 12.34 -18.92 25.54
C SER A 108 11.47 -19.84 26.39
N THR A 109 10.63 -19.26 27.25
CA THR A 109 9.71 -19.99 28.13
C THR A 109 8.27 -19.56 27.88
N LEU A 110 7.34 -20.46 28.18
CA LEU A 110 5.92 -20.16 28.11
C LEU A 110 5.48 -19.44 29.39
N VAL A 111 4.74 -18.35 29.23
CA VAL A 111 4.05 -17.71 30.35
C VAL A 111 2.75 -18.47 30.58
N LEU A 112 2.76 -19.38 31.55
CA LEU A 112 1.59 -20.18 31.92
C LEU A 112 0.58 -19.32 32.68
N ARG A 113 -0.71 -19.45 32.33
CA ARG A 113 -1.80 -18.84 33.11
C ARG A 113 -2.02 -19.62 34.41
N LYS A 114 -2.77 -19.03 35.34
CA LYS A 114 -3.15 -19.72 36.58
C LYS A 114 -3.89 -21.03 36.26
N GLY A 115 -3.34 -22.14 36.75
CA GLY A 115 -3.88 -23.48 36.54
C GLY A 115 -3.34 -24.22 35.32
N GLU A 116 -2.53 -23.58 34.48
CA GLU A 116 -1.84 -24.25 33.37
C GLU A 116 -0.51 -24.85 33.85
N THR A 117 -0.21 -26.07 33.39
CA THR A 117 1.07 -26.77 33.60
C THR A 117 1.80 -26.96 32.28
N GLU A 118 3.13 -27.14 32.33
CA GLU A 118 3.95 -27.37 31.14
C GLU A 118 3.45 -28.56 30.29
N GLU A 119 2.98 -29.62 30.95
CA GLU A 119 2.42 -30.79 30.27
C GLU A 119 1.06 -30.51 29.65
N SER A 120 0.19 -29.75 30.33
CA SER A 120 -1.11 -29.40 29.78
C SER A 120 -1.03 -28.52 28.53
N THR A 121 0.02 -27.69 28.43
CA THR A 121 0.22 -26.74 27.33
C THR A 121 1.04 -27.33 26.18
N LYS A 122 1.54 -28.57 26.33
CA LYS A 122 2.38 -29.22 25.33
C LYS A 122 1.59 -29.48 24.05
N GLY A 123 2.05 -28.92 22.93
CA GLY A 123 1.42 -29.10 21.61
C GLY A 123 0.20 -28.22 21.36
N ILE A 124 -0.19 -27.37 22.32
CA ILE A 124 -1.24 -26.37 22.10
C ILE A 124 -0.66 -25.23 21.26
N ARG A 125 -1.21 -25.01 20.07
CA ARG A 125 -0.93 -23.78 19.30
C ARG A 125 -1.70 -22.64 19.94
N THR A 126 -1.00 -21.61 20.38
CA THR A 126 -1.61 -20.32 20.70
C THR A 126 -2.25 -19.76 19.43
N ARG A 127 -3.58 -19.68 19.42
CA ARG A 127 -4.36 -19.10 18.33
C ARG A 127 -4.25 -17.58 18.31
#